data_AF-A0A949T010-F1
#
_entry.id   AF-A0A949T010-F1
#
_cell.length_a   1.000
_cell.length_b   1.000
_cell.length_c   1.000
_cell.angle_alpha   90.00
_cell.angle_beta   90.00
_cell.angle_gamma   90.00
#
_symmetry.space_group_name_H-M   'P 1'
#
loop_
_entity.id
_entity.type
_entity.pdbx_description
1 polymer ?
#
loop_
_entity_poly.entity_id
_entity_poly.type
_entity_poly.pdbx_seq_one_letter_code
_entity_poly.pdbx_strand_id
1 'polypeptide(L)'
;MKFLKLKTLLLSSCLLLTSCSVLQSLYPLPTAQIPEQFAGTWTDKKKPSTAYCYPPTDSPKHAIWDIKPNENLIFLVGFEMYEILGYYSYSPTEFTAKAKDIIEEAEPETYRDISVKLLNKNTIQINGKTYYRCPKSPY
;
A
#
# COMPACT_ATOMS: atom_id res chain seq x y z
N MET A 1 65.38 -53.04 13.82
CA MET A 1 65.62 -52.65 12.41
C MET A 1 64.41 -51.90 11.89
N LYS A 2 64.66 -50.79 11.17
CA LYS A 2 63.73 -49.77 10.71
C LYS A 2 62.55 -50.34 9.90
N PHE A 3 61.37 -49.74 10.00
CA PHE A 3 60.57 -49.27 8.85
C PHE A 3 59.55 -48.22 9.32
N LEU A 4 59.81 -46.96 8.96
CA LEU A 4 58.87 -45.85 9.08
C LEU A 4 57.99 -45.86 7.81
N LYS A 5 56.67 -46.07 7.94
CA LYS A 5 55.72 -45.96 6.83
C LYS A 5 54.85 -44.71 6.98
N LEU A 6 55.05 -43.81 6.02
CA LEU A 6 54.12 -42.92 5.33
C LEU A 6 52.77 -42.60 6.02
N LYS A 7 52.59 -41.32 6.37
CA LYS A 7 51.32 -40.72 6.78
C LYS A 7 50.44 -40.45 5.55
N THR A 8 49.28 -41.10 5.51
CA THR A 8 48.08 -40.57 4.83
C THR A 8 46.86 -41.12 5.55
N LEU A 9 46.14 -40.26 6.25
CA LEU A 9 44.73 -40.49 6.56
C LEU A 9 44.03 -39.13 6.65
N LEU A 10 43.11 -38.97 5.71
CA LEU A 10 42.21 -37.85 5.50
C LEU A 10 41.43 -37.53 6.78
N LEU A 11 41.50 -36.29 7.24
CA LEU A 11 40.49 -35.76 8.16
C LEU A 11 39.26 -35.35 7.35
N SER A 12 38.36 -36.31 7.20
CA SER A 12 36.93 -36.05 7.03
C SER A 12 36.39 -35.49 8.35
N SER A 13 35.76 -34.31 8.29
CA SER A 13 34.58 -33.86 9.06
C SER A 13 34.65 -32.37 9.47
N CYS A 14 33.94 -31.54 8.72
CA CYS A 14 33.23 -30.39 9.28
C CYS A 14 31.87 -30.32 8.58
N LEU A 15 30.91 -31.01 9.19
CA LEU A 15 29.49 -30.81 8.94
C LEU A 15 29.03 -29.55 9.68
N LEU A 16 28.10 -28.85 9.02
CA LEU A 16 27.07 -27.96 9.59
C LEU A 16 27.51 -26.60 10.12
N LEU A 17 27.40 -25.60 9.24
CA LEU A 17 26.81 -24.30 9.59
C LEU A 17 25.84 -23.88 8.47
N THR A 18 24.65 -24.44 8.56
CA THR A 18 23.43 -23.90 7.97
C THR A 18 23.10 -22.56 8.63
N SER A 19 23.44 -21.45 7.97
CA SER A 19 22.94 -20.09 8.22
C SER A 19 23.55 -19.20 7.14
N CYS A 20 22.87 -18.45 6.28
CA CYS A 20 21.61 -17.77 6.46
C CYS A 20 21.02 -17.56 5.05
N SER A 21 20.05 -18.39 4.66
CA SER A 21 19.17 -18.10 3.54
C SER A 21 18.17 -17.04 3.99
N VAL A 22 18.61 -15.79 4.14
CA VAL A 22 17.68 -14.67 4.39
C VAL A 22 18.09 -13.49 3.53
N LEU A 23 17.78 -13.64 2.24
CA LEU A 23 17.37 -12.52 1.41
C LEU A 23 16.09 -12.94 0.68
N GLN A 24 15.12 -13.41 1.46
CA GLN A 24 13.73 -13.22 1.07
C GLN A 24 13.54 -11.71 1.06
N SER A 25 13.49 -11.16 -0.16
CA SER A 25 12.94 -9.85 -0.48
C SER A 25 11.99 -9.37 0.62
N LEU A 26 12.42 -8.36 1.39
CA LEU A 26 11.65 -7.72 2.47
C LEU A 26 10.39 -6.98 1.96
N TYR A 27 10.10 -7.05 0.66
CA TYR A 27 8.87 -6.53 0.12
C TYR A 27 7.76 -7.57 0.34
N PRO A 28 6.71 -7.25 1.12
CA PRO A 28 5.54 -8.11 1.17
C PRO A 28 5.08 -8.33 -0.28
N LEU A 29 4.72 -9.57 -0.61
CA LEU A 29 4.12 -9.87 -1.89
C LEU A 29 2.94 -8.91 -2.10
N PRO A 30 2.79 -8.30 -3.30
CA PRO A 30 1.68 -7.41 -3.56
C PRO A 30 0.40 -8.17 -3.24
N THR A 31 -0.35 -7.65 -2.28
CA THR A 31 -1.63 -8.25 -1.89
C THR A 31 -2.73 -7.63 -2.76
N ALA A 32 -3.83 -8.36 -2.93
CA ALA A 32 -4.84 -8.00 -3.92
C ALA A 32 -5.86 -6.95 -3.44
N GLN A 33 -6.03 -6.73 -2.13
CA GLN A 33 -7.09 -5.88 -1.58
C GLN A 33 -6.64 -4.95 -0.44
N ILE A 34 -6.87 -3.63 -0.60
CA ILE A 34 -6.64 -2.62 0.45
C ILE A 34 -7.30 -3.04 1.79
N PRO A 35 -6.74 -2.73 2.97
CA PRO A 35 -7.41 -3.04 4.23
C PRO A 35 -8.73 -2.27 4.42
N GLU A 36 -9.80 -2.97 4.87
CA GLU A 36 -11.16 -2.41 5.03
C GLU A 36 -11.27 -1.18 5.93
N GLN A 37 -10.37 -1.02 6.90
CA GLN A 37 -10.33 0.16 7.76
C GLN A 37 -10.11 1.48 7.00
N PHE A 38 -9.56 1.44 5.79
CA PHE A 38 -9.39 2.60 4.92
C PHE A 38 -10.63 2.92 4.09
N ALA A 39 -11.62 2.01 4.05
CA ALA A 39 -12.83 2.17 3.26
C ALA A 39 -13.59 3.45 3.60
N GLY A 40 -14.10 4.11 2.56
CA GLY A 40 -15.00 5.25 2.67
C GLY A 40 -14.42 6.54 2.08
N THR A 41 -15.15 7.62 2.33
CA THR A 41 -14.89 8.95 1.76
C THR A 41 -14.14 9.84 2.75
N TRP A 42 -13.14 10.57 2.27
CA TRP A 42 -12.19 11.36 3.03
C TRP A 42 -12.03 12.74 2.41
N THR A 43 -12.04 13.80 3.21
CA THR A 43 -11.93 15.19 2.72
C THR A 43 -10.83 15.95 3.44
N ASP A 44 -10.20 16.92 2.78
CA ASP A 44 -9.21 17.79 3.42
C ASP A 44 -9.83 18.84 4.37
N LYS A 45 -11.17 18.88 4.48
CA LYS A 45 -11.88 19.74 5.44
C LYS A 45 -11.81 19.17 6.86
N LYS A 46 -11.15 19.90 7.76
CA LYS A 46 -11.00 19.56 9.20
C LYS A 46 -12.32 19.35 9.95
N LYS A 47 -13.40 19.99 9.49
CA LYS A 47 -14.77 19.78 9.99
C LYS A 47 -15.60 19.19 8.85
N PRO A 48 -15.47 17.88 8.57
CA PRO A 48 -16.21 17.24 7.50
C PRO A 48 -17.71 17.29 7.81
N SER A 49 -18.52 17.56 6.79
CA SER A 49 -19.98 17.56 6.89
C SER A 49 -20.56 16.97 5.61
N THR A 50 -21.82 16.54 5.66
CA THR A 50 -22.50 15.97 4.48
C THR A 50 -22.47 16.96 3.31
N ALA A 51 -22.61 18.26 3.55
CA ALA A 51 -22.55 19.30 2.51
C ALA A 51 -21.21 19.39 1.76
N TYR A 52 -20.10 18.92 2.35
CA TYR A 52 -18.78 18.90 1.69
C TYR A 52 -18.44 17.55 1.04
N CYS A 53 -19.16 16.51 1.43
CA CYS A 53 -18.87 15.12 1.06
C CYS A 53 -19.91 14.53 0.08
N TYR A 54 -21.17 14.95 0.16
CA TYR A 54 -22.32 14.35 -0.54
C TYR A 54 -23.39 15.39 -0.95
N PRO A 55 -23.69 15.53 -2.26
CA PRO A 55 -22.86 15.05 -3.35
C PRO A 55 -21.46 15.70 -3.23
N PRO A 56 -20.41 15.04 -3.70
CA PRO A 56 -19.12 15.69 -3.88
C PRO A 56 -19.33 16.75 -4.96
N THR A 57 -19.74 17.95 -4.55
CA THR A 57 -20.08 19.05 -5.46
C THR A 57 -18.89 19.32 -6.37
N ASP A 58 -19.12 19.72 -7.62
CA ASP A 58 -18.14 20.18 -8.62
C ASP A 58 -17.23 21.34 -8.16
N SER A 59 -17.24 21.70 -6.88
CA SER A 59 -16.37 22.70 -6.29
C SER A 59 -14.92 22.20 -6.32
N PRO A 60 -14.06 22.73 -7.21
CA PRO A 60 -12.66 22.31 -7.33
C PRO A 60 -11.80 22.79 -6.14
N LYS A 61 -12.43 23.25 -5.05
CA LYS A 61 -11.78 23.92 -3.92
C LYS A 61 -11.32 22.97 -2.82
N HIS A 62 -11.64 21.67 -2.90
CA HIS A 62 -11.15 20.70 -1.93
C HIS A 62 -11.02 19.29 -2.51
N ALA A 63 -10.02 18.57 -2.03
CA ALA A 63 -9.79 17.19 -2.42
C ALA A 63 -10.69 16.25 -1.62
N ILE A 64 -11.38 15.36 -2.32
CA ILE A 64 -12.18 14.27 -1.76
C ILE A 64 -11.61 12.96 -2.29
N TRP A 65 -11.18 12.09 -1.40
CA TRP A 65 -10.75 10.74 -1.73
C TRP A 65 -11.85 9.75 -1.37
N ASP A 66 -12.22 8.88 -2.30
CA ASP A 66 -13.06 7.72 -2.02
C ASP A 66 -12.22 6.46 -2.16
N ILE A 67 -12.12 5.66 -1.10
CA ILE A 67 -11.35 4.42 -1.10
C ILE A 67 -12.33 3.27 -1.02
N LYS A 68 -12.28 2.39 -2.03
CA LYS A 68 -13.16 1.22 -2.13
C LYS A 68 -12.32 -0.06 -2.17
N PRO A 69 -11.95 -0.60 -0.99
CA PRO A 69 -11.14 -1.80 -0.90
C PRO A 69 -11.67 -2.99 -1.70
N ASN A 70 -12.97 -3.29 -1.59
CA ASN A 70 -13.59 -4.43 -2.29
C ASN A 70 -13.53 -4.33 -3.83
N GLU A 71 -13.43 -3.12 -4.38
CA GLU A 71 -13.26 -2.88 -5.81
C GLU A 71 -11.79 -2.71 -6.19
N ASN A 72 -10.89 -2.61 -5.21
CA ASN A 72 -9.49 -2.23 -5.36
C ASN A 72 -9.30 -0.90 -6.14
N LEU A 73 -10.19 0.06 -5.85
CA LEU A 73 -10.21 1.38 -6.49
C LEU A 73 -9.97 2.48 -5.48
N ILE A 74 -9.26 3.52 -5.92
CA ILE A 74 -9.13 4.79 -5.22
C ILE A 74 -9.53 5.91 -6.17
N PHE A 75 -10.37 6.82 -5.71
CA PHE A 75 -10.86 7.95 -6.50
C PHE A 75 -10.45 9.25 -5.85
N LEU A 76 -9.88 10.17 -6.61
CA LEU A 76 -9.87 11.59 -6.28
C LEU A 76 -11.05 12.22 -7.01
N VAL A 77 -12.16 12.38 -6.29
CA VAL A 77 -13.46 12.69 -6.87
C VAL A 77 -13.42 13.98 -7.68
N GLY A 78 -13.85 13.90 -8.95
CA GLY A 78 -13.89 15.03 -9.89
C GLY A 78 -12.56 15.32 -10.59
N PHE A 79 -11.53 14.50 -10.38
CA PHE A 79 -10.21 14.72 -10.99
C PHE A 79 -9.62 13.45 -11.61
N GLU A 80 -9.48 12.39 -10.80
CA GLU A 80 -8.67 11.23 -11.19
C GLU A 80 -9.27 9.95 -10.58
N MET A 81 -9.25 8.88 -11.36
CA MET A 81 -9.61 7.54 -10.92
C MET A 81 -8.40 6.63 -11.04
N TYR A 82 -8.18 5.79 -10.04
CA TYR A 82 -7.01 4.92 -9.95
C TYR A 82 -7.42 3.47 -9.73
N GLU A 83 -6.95 2.58 -10.60
CA GLU A 83 -6.99 1.13 -10.39
C GLU A 83 -5.76 0.70 -9.59
N ILE A 84 -5.97 0.03 -8.46
CA ILE A 84 -4.85 -0.48 -7.68
C ILE A 84 -4.40 -1.82 -8.29
N LEU A 85 -3.16 -1.83 -8.80
CA LEU A 85 -2.57 -3.04 -9.39
C LEU A 85 -1.92 -3.93 -8.33
N GLY A 86 -1.53 -3.32 -7.22
CA GLY A 86 -1.00 -4.02 -6.06
C GLY A 86 -0.77 -3.05 -4.93
N TYR A 87 -0.97 -3.51 -3.70
CA TYR A 87 -0.58 -2.76 -2.52
C TYR A 87 0.40 -3.55 -1.66
N TYR A 88 1.17 -2.79 -0.90
CA TYR A 88 2.21 -3.20 0.01
C TYR A 88 1.86 -2.61 1.37
N SER A 89 1.41 -3.45 2.30
CA SER A 89 1.20 -3.02 3.68
C SER A 89 2.48 -3.22 4.49
N TYR A 90 2.93 -2.14 5.13
CA TYR A 90 4.03 -2.19 6.10
C TYR A 90 3.50 -2.46 7.52
N SER A 91 2.25 -2.09 7.78
CA SER A 91 1.55 -2.32 9.05
C SER A 91 0.03 -2.30 8.82
N PRO A 92 -0.78 -2.77 9.78
CA PRO A 92 -2.24 -2.64 9.68
C PRO A 92 -2.67 -1.22 9.33
N THR A 93 -1.97 -0.20 9.84
CA THR A 93 -2.30 1.23 9.68
C THR A 93 -1.63 1.91 8.49
N GLU A 94 -0.80 1.24 7.70
CA GLU A 94 -0.05 1.88 6.60
C GLU A 94 0.06 0.97 5.39
N PHE A 95 -0.21 1.54 4.21
CA PHE A 95 0.05 0.88 2.93
C PHE A 95 0.58 1.84 1.88
N THR A 96 1.33 1.30 0.93
CA THR A 96 1.64 1.95 -0.34
C THR A 96 1.00 1.13 -1.46
N ALA A 97 0.44 1.78 -2.46
CA ALA A 97 -0.16 1.13 -3.61
C ALA A 97 0.49 1.59 -4.91
N LYS A 98 0.73 0.64 -5.81
CA LYS A 98 1.01 0.89 -7.22
C LYS A 98 -0.34 0.99 -7.92
N ALA A 99 -0.62 2.16 -8.45
CA ALA A 99 -1.89 2.49 -9.07
C ALA A 99 -1.69 2.81 -10.56
N LYS A 100 -2.67 2.45 -11.38
CA LYS A 100 -2.78 2.85 -12.77
C LYS A 100 -3.86 3.92 -12.89
N ASP A 101 -3.54 5.01 -13.57
CA ASP A 101 -4.50 6.06 -13.86
C ASP A 101 -5.52 5.51 -14.87
N ILE A 102 -6.81 5.60 -14.52
CA ILE A 102 -7.91 5.25 -15.41
C ILE A 102 -8.27 6.53 -16.17
N ILE A 103 -7.58 6.75 -17.29
CA ILE A 103 -7.84 7.86 -18.22
C ILE A 103 -8.68 7.30 -19.37
N GLU A 104 -9.82 7.96 -19.66
CA GLU A 104 -10.55 7.71 -20.90
C GLU A 104 -9.77 8.36 -22.06
N GLU A 105 -9.35 7.52 -23.01
CA GLU A 105 -8.69 7.84 -24.30
C GLU A 105 -7.15 7.95 -24.34
N ALA A 106 -6.57 7.05 -25.18
CA ALA A 106 -5.33 7.13 -25.97
C ALA A 106 -4.00 7.65 -25.38
N GLU A 107 -3.94 8.00 -24.09
CA GLU A 107 -2.69 8.38 -23.44
C GLU A 107 -1.87 7.16 -22.99
N PRO A 108 -0.53 7.30 -22.89
CA PRO A 108 0.30 6.25 -22.32
C PRO A 108 -0.14 5.91 -20.90
N GLU A 109 -0.13 4.62 -20.56
CA GLU A 109 -0.46 4.17 -19.21
C GLU A 109 0.42 4.89 -18.18
N THR A 110 -0.21 5.70 -17.33
CA THR A 110 0.47 6.41 -16.27
C THR A 110 0.29 5.64 -14.97
N TYR A 111 1.41 5.44 -14.26
CA TYR A 111 1.47 4.70 -13.01
C TYR A 111 1.88 5.63 -11.87
N ARG A 112 1.23 5.49 -10.71
CA ARG A 112 1.52 6.29 -9.52
C ARG A 112 1.70 5.43 -8.28
N ASP A 113 2.54 5.95 -7.39
CA ASP A 113 2.63 5.46 -6.03
C ASP A 113 1.70 6.28 -5.13
N ILE A 114 0.81 5.58 -4.42
CA ILE A 114 -0.08 6.18 -3.44
C ILE A 114 0.30 5.64 -2.07
N SER A 115 0.78 6.51 -1.18
CA SER A 115 1.08 6.16 0.21
C SER A 115 -0.05 6.61 1.12
N VAL A 116 -0.60 5.71 1.91
CA VAL A 116 -1.73 5.96 2.81
C VAL A 116 -1.43 5.49 4.22
N LYS A 117 -1.69 6.35 5.21
CA LYS A 117 -1.51 6.10 6.64
C LYS A 117 -2.77 6.41 7.42
N LEU A 118 -3.26 5.46 8.20
CA LEU A 118 -4.36 5.64 9.15
C LEU A 118 -3.82 6.22 10.45
N LEU A 119 -4.18 7.45 10.76
CA LEU A 119 -3.80 8.10 12.02
C LEU A 119 -4.75 7.70 13.15
N ASN A 120 -6.04 7.59 12.84
CA ASN A 120 -7.08 7.08 13.72
C ASN A 120 -8.33 6.74 12.87
N LYS A 121 -9.39 6.22 13.50
CA LYS A 121 -10.63 5.84 12.79
C LYS A 121 -11.24 6.95 11.93
N ASN A 122 -10.98 8.22 12.23
CA ASN A 122 -11.57 9.39 11.56
C ASN A 122 -10.54 10.21 10.77
N THR A 123 -9.27 9.79 10.67
CA THR A 123 -8.22 10.59 10.03
C THR A 123 -7.19 9.72 9.34
N ILE A 124 -6.86 10.06 8.09
CA ILE A 124 -5.79 9.44 7.32
C ILE A 124 -4.82 10.51 6.81
N GLN A 125 -3.66 10.06 6.32
CA GLN A 125 -2.79 10.81 5.43
C GLN A 125 -2.69 10.08 4.09
N ILE A 126 -2.81 10.81 2.99
CA ILE A 126 -2.53 10.32 1.63
C ILE A 126 -1.42 11.20 1.08
N ASN A 127 -0.29 10.60 0.68
CA ASN A 127 0.91 11.29 0.20
C ASN A 127 1.33 12.46 1.11
N GLY A 128 1.28 12.24 2.42
CA GLY A 128 1.64 13.23 3.45
C GLY A 128 0.58 14.28 3.79
N LYS A 129 -0.48 14.43 2.99
CA LYS A 129 -1.59 15.37 3.26
C LYS A 129 -2.66 14.70 4.11
N THR A 130 -3.15 15.41 5.14
CA THR A 130 -4.17 14.90 6.06
C THR A 130 -5.58 15.04 5.50
N TYR A 131 -6.37 13.98 5.66
CA TYR A 131 -7.79 13.93 5.31
C TYR A 131 -8.62 13.39 6.46
N TYR A 132 -9.86 13.85 6.54
CA TYR A 132 -10.81 13.57 7.61
C TYR A 132 -11.98 12.76 7.06
N ARG A 133 -12.41 11.75 7.82
CA ARG A 133 -13.48 10.84 7.40
C ARG A 133 -14.79 11.62 7.28
N CYS A 134 -15.44 11.48 6.13
CA CYS A 134 -16.78 12.00 5.94
C CYS A 134 -17.79 11.27 6.84
N PRO A 135 -18.86 11.94 7.29
CA PRO A 135 -20.00 11.24 7.91
C PRO A 135 -20.59 10.23 6.91
N LYS A 136 -21.37 9.25 7.37
CA LYS A 136 -22.03 8.31 6.46
C LYS A 136 -22.92 9.08 5.46
N SER A 137 -22.91 8.66 4.19
CA SER A 137 -23.84 9.19 3.18
C SER A 137 -25.28 9.10 3.69
N PRO A 138 -26.08 10.18 3.60
CA PRO A 138 -27.51 10.13 3.88
C PRO A 138 -28.33 9.49 2.75
N TYR A 139 -27.70 9.26 1.59
CA TYR A 139 -28.28 8.65 0.39
C TYR A 139 -27.79 7.21 0.23
#